data_AF-A0A162NFF6-F1
#
_entry.id   AF-A0A162NFF6-F1
#
_cell.length_a   1.000
_cell.length_b   1.000
_cell.length_c   1.000
_cell.angle_alpha   90.00
_cell.angle_beta   90.00
_cell.angle_gamma   90.00
#
_symmetry.space_group_name_H-M   'P 1'
#
loop_
_entity.id
_entity.type
_entity.pdbx_description
1 polymer ?
#
loop_
_entity_poly.entity_id
_entity_poly.type
_entity_poly.pdbx_seq_one_letter_code
_entity_poly.pdbx_strand_id
1 'polypeptide(L)'
;MCQAATWSGPQLRYLGRLLCREVKTKSAHVLLAPTICCARNPLGGRNFECFGEDPFLTGSLAVEYVAGVQEDGKVAATPKHFVANEQEHERFSIDAQIPEQALREIYLKPFEMVIRASCPPECLMTAYNSVNGNHADMDTRVMEDILRRQWGFQGLVMSGWGGTNSTLESILAGTDLEMPVPPEQRGQKLLEAVSTDKQDTEKALSAIQKSSARILQLAGKHGLLGLTPEAACRRCDAPSRRRLTGKKYLEAGKSYLVCVEACARKEPWPDQSEGYDRKSMALPGGQDDLVNALLRKVQRPDRLILVTQSGSPVDLPWIDRAFTFVQAWYGGQEAGNALEDILLGTVNPSGKLPITWPKAYFDLPFAHDPESWPGVNGTVKYKKYYQVGYRWYSHQTQTQPQWWFGYGQSYTNFQQNIMSISCPDSGCWMVDVSVVNTGNRDGAEVVQLYKWPAADKHEVMLVCFDKTPVMRPQESLRLTVKVNKQDAARWVEDRWVIAPGKYVFGLGIEAEESDGNTWKLYQSMIEWPAATGL
;
A
#
# COMPACT_ATOMS: atom_id res chain seq x y z
N MET A 1 4.75 1.89 3.93
CA MET A 1 4.35 3.30 4.15
C MET A 1 5.36 4.32 3.63
N CYS A 2 6.61 4.36 4.13
CA CYS A 2 7.59 5.40 3.75
C CYS A 2 7.75 5.58 2.23
N GLN A 3 7.87 4.47 1.50
CA GLN A 3 7.99 4.49 0.03
C GLN A 3 6.75 5.06 -0.64
N ALA A 4 5.55 4.75 -0.15
CA ALA A 4 4.32 5.28 -0.72
C ALA A 4 4.13 6.77 -0.43
N ALA A 5 4.68 7.27 0.68
CA ALA A 5 4.67 8.69 0.99
C ALA A 5 5.44 9.53 -0.06
N THR A 6 6.21 8.89 -0.94
CA THR A 6 6.84 9.58 -2.08
C THR A 6 5.87 9.96 -3.19
N TRP A 7 4.77 9.20 -3.35
CA TRP A 7 3.81 9.32 -4.47
C TRP A 7 4.51 9.35 -5.84
N SER A 8 5.58 8.56 -6.02
CA SER A 8 6.42 8.61 -7.22
C SER A 8 6.65 7.24 -7.84
N GLY A 9 5.93 6.95 -8.92
CA GLY A 9 6.15 5.76 -9.74
C GLY A 9 7.63 5.56 -10.15
N PRO A 10 8.32 6.58 -10.70
CA PRO A 10 9.73 6.47 -11.06
C PRO A 10 10.66 6.08 -9.90
N GLN A 11 10.40 6.57 -8.68
CA GLN A 11 11.19 6.20 -7.50
C GLN A 11 10.93 4.75 -7.09
N LEU A 12 9.68 4.28 -7.16
CA LEU A 12 9.34 2.88 -6.88
C LEU A 12 9.94 1.92 -7.92
N ARG A 13 9.95 2.31 -9.20
CA ARG A 13 10.65 1.54 -10.25
C ARG A 13 12.15 1.47 -9.99
N TYR A 14 12.76 2.59 -9.62
CA TYR A 14 14.17 2.63 -9.27
C TYR A 14 14.50 1.73 -8.07
N LEU A 15 13.66 1.76 -7.03
CA LEU A 15 13.79 0.85 -5.88
C LEU A 15 13.69 -0.61 -6.31
N GLY A 16 12.73 -0.97 -7.18
CA GLY A 16 12.61 -2.32 -7.73
C GLY A 16 13.89 -2.79 -8.42
N ARG A 17 14.52 -1.93 -9.23
CA ARG A 17 15.82 -2.25 -9.88
C ARG A 17 16.94 -2.49 -8.87
N LEU A 18 16.99 -1.70 -7.80
CA LEU A 18 17.98 -1.90 -6.72
C LEU A 18 17.76 -3.23 -6.02
N LEU A 19 16.51 -3.57 -5.71
CA LEU A 19 16.17 -4.84 -5.07
C LEU A 19 16.48 -6.04 -5.97
N CYS A 20 16.22 -5.93 -7.28
CA CYS A 20 16.61 -6.96 -8.24
C CYS A 20 18.12 -7.25 -8.21
N ARG A 21 18.95 -6.19 -8.18
CA ARG A 21 20.41 -6.35 -8.04
C ARG A 21 20.77 -7.06 -6.74
N GLU A 22 20.17 -6.67 -5.62
CA GLU A 22 20.42 -7.31 -4.32
C GLU A 22 19.99 -8.78 -4.29
N VAL A 23 18.83 -9.12 -4.86
CA VAL A 23 18.32 -10.49 -4.98
C VAL A 23 19.31 -11.38 -5.74
N LYS A 24 19.86 -10.88 -6.86
CA LYS A 24 20.89 -11.59 -7.63
C LYS A 24 22.17 -11.85 -6.85
N THR A 25 22.62 -10.90 -6.03
CA THR A 25 23.82 -11.11 -5.18
C THR A 25 23.63 -12.23 -4.16
N LYS A 26 22.38 -12.55 -3.81
CA LYS A 26 21.99 -13.63 -2.91
C LYS A 26 21.65 -14.93 -3.65
N SER A 27 21.86 -14.98 -4.97
CA SER A 27 21.50 -16.10 -5.86
C SER A 27 20.02 -16.51 -5.75
N ALA A 28 19.15 -15.56 -5.41
CA ALA A 28 17.71 -15.75 -5.41
C ALA A 28 17.13 -15.29 -6.76
N HIS A 29 15.96 -15.83 -7.10
CA HIS A 29 15.27 -15.58 -8.38
C HIS A 29 13.82 -15.12 -8.20
N VAL A 30 13.30 -15.20 -6.96
CA VAL A 30 11.96 -14.76 -6.60
C VAL A 30 12.09 -13.86 -5.38
N LEU A 31 11.54 -12.65 -5.49
CA LEU A 31 11.44 -11.69 -4.40
C LEU A 31 10.01 -11.67 -3.87
N LEU A 32 9.84 -12.03 -2.59
CA LEU A 32 8.54 -12.11 -1.91
C LEU A 32 8.00 -10.72 -1.52
N ALA A 33 7.84 -9.84 -2.50
CA ALA A 33 7.43 -8.45 -2.38
C ALA A 33 6.79 -7.97 -3.71
N PRO A 34 5.99 -6.88 -3.70
CA PRO A 34 5.63 -6.05 -2.54
C PRO A 34 4.40 -6.56 -1.76
N THR A 35 4.24 -6.12 -0.50
CA THR A 35 2.96 -6.24 0.21
C THR A 35 2.02 -5.11 -0.23
N ILE A 36 0.85 -5.44 -0.79
CA ILE A 36 -0.10 -4.51 -1.41
C ILE A 36 -1.52 -4.63 -0.84
N CYS A 37 -1.62 -5.18 0.38
CA CYS A 37 -2.81 -5.13 1.21
C CYS A 37 -3.11 -3.67 1.63
N CYS A 38 -4.39 -3.31 1.77
CA CYS A 38 -4.82 -1.95 2.06
C CYS A 38 -4.87 -1.70 3.58
N ALA A 39 -4.15 -0.70 4.08
CA ALA A 39 -4.12 -0.34 5.50
C ALA A 39 -5.51 0.12 6.01
N ARG A 40 -6.34 -0.84 6.40
CA ARG A 40 -7.76 -0.66 6.77
C ARG A 40 -7.94 0.02 8.12
N ASN A 41 -7.08 -0.33 9.08
CA ASN A 41 -7.11 0.17 10.44
C ASN A 41 -5.68 0.59 10.83
N PRO A 42 -5.47 1.75 11.49
CA PRO A 42 -4.14 2.20 11.91
C PRO A 42 -3.43 1.25 12.90
N LEU A 43 -4.16 0.34 13.54
CA LEU A 43 -3.61 -0.69 14.44
C LEU A 43 -3.05 -1.92 13.71
N GLY A 44 -3.22 -2.04 12.40
CA GLY A 44 -2.71 -3.18 11.63
C GLY A 44 -1.19 -3.37 11.81
N GLY A 45 -0.79 -4.56 12.26
CA GLY A 45 0.60 -4.86 12.64
C GLY A 45 1.62 -4.74 11.52
N ARG A 46 1.16 -4.94 10.27
CA ARG A 46 1.97 -4.91 9.05
C ARG A 46 1.74 -3.70 8.17
N ASN A 47 1.00 -2.69 8.63
CA ASN A 47 0.77 -1.47 7.84
C ASN A 47 2.08 -0.85 7.33
N PHE A 48 3.17 -0.98 8.09
CA PHE A 48 4.48 -0.44 7.74
C PHE A 48 5.05 -0.94 6.40
N GLU A 49 4.74 -2.20 6.03
CA GLU A 49 5.20 -2.83 4.79
C GLU A 49 4.19 -2.72 3.63
N CYS A 50 2.97 -2.22 3.88
CA CYS A 50 1.98 -1.91 2.87
C CYS A 50 2.19 -0.50 2.28
N PHE A 51 1.47 -0.15 1.21
CA PHE A 51 1.57 1.19 0.61
C PHE A 51 0.64 2.23 1.23
N GLY A 52 -0.57 1.89 1.66
CA GLY A 52 -1.47 2.89 2.21
C GLY A 52 -2.90 2.38 2.34
N GLU A 53 -3.83 3.31 2.56
CA GLU A 53 -5.26 3.01 2.66
C GLU A 53 -5.99 3.04 1.30
N ASP A 54 -5.40 3.68 0.29
CA ASP A 54 -6.03 3.88 -1.01
C ASP A 54 -5.62 2.79 -2.02
N PRO A 55 -6.59 2.12 -2.67
CA PRO A 55 -6.30 1.04 -3.61
C PRO A 55 -5.63 1.53 -4.90
N PHE A 56 -5.96 2.73 -5.38
CA PHE A 56 -5.40 3.27 -6.62
C PHE A 56 -3.93 3.67 -6.43
N LEU A 57 -3.61 4.35 -5.33
CA LEU A 57 -2.22 4.67 -4.94
C LEU A 57 -1.41 3.37 -4.80
N THR A 58 -1.94 2.41 -4.04
CA THR A 58 -1.30 1.12 -3.79
C THR A 58 -1.02 0.36 -5.09
N GLY A 59 -2.03 0.21 -5.95
CA GLY A 59 -1.89 -0.47 -7.23
C GLY A 59 -0.91 0.25 -8.17
N SER A 60 -1.00 1.57 -8.29
CA SER A 60 -0.13 2.35 -9.19
C SER A 60 1.35 2.26 -8.80
N LEU A 61 1.65 2.34 -7.50
CA LEU A 61 3.01 2.20 -6.99
C LEU A 61 3.52 0.75 -7.11
N ALA A 62 2.65 -0.22 -6.89
CA ALA A 62 2.99 -1.64 -7.04
C ALA A 62 3.32 -2.02 -8.49
N VAL A 63 2.62 -1.45 -9.48
CA VAL A 63 2.91 -1.65 -10.91
C VAL A 63 4.36 -1.26 -11.21
N GLU A 64 4.80 -0.09 -10.77
CA GLU A 64 6.16 0.38 -11.02
C GLU A 64 7.20 -0.40 -10.21
N TYR A 65 6.89 -0.78 -8.96
CA TYR A 65 7.76 -1.64 -8.15
C TYR A 65 8.00 -2.98 -8.85
N VAL A 66 6.94 -3.67 -9.28
CA VAL A 66 7.01 -4.96 -9.98
C VAL A 66 7.79 -4.81 -11.29
N ALA A 67 7.46 -3.78 -12.08
CA ALA A 67 8.18 -3.51 -13.32
C ALA A 67 9.67 -3.27 -13.09
N GLY A 68 10.06 -2.58 -12.01
CA GLY A 68 11.45 -2.36 -11.63
C GLY A 68 12.17 -3.63 -11.21
N VAL A 69 11.53 -4.50 -10.42
CA VAL A 69 12.09 -5.79 -9.98
C VAL A 69 12.34 -6.72 -11.17
N GLN A 70 11.37 -6.79 -12.09
CA GLN A 70 11.40 -7.73 -13.21
C GLN A 70 12.06 -7.17 -14.47
N GLU A 71 12.55 -5.93 -14.45
CA GLU A 71 12.97 -5.20 -15.65
C GLU A 71 14.06 -5.92 -16.44
N ASP A 72 15.00 -6.57 -15.76
CA ASP A 72 16.09 -7.30 -16.40
C ASP A 72 15.78 -8.78 -16.69
N GLY A 73 14.57 -9.23 -16.34
CA GLY A 73 14.06 -10.57 -16.63
C GLY A 73 14.71 -11.71 -15.85
N LYS A 74 15.41 -11.44 -14.74
CA LYS A 74 16.11 -12.46 -13.94
C LYS A 74 15.56 -12.66 -12.53
N VAL A 75 14.64 -11.81 -12.11
CA VAL A 75 14.00 -11.88 -10.79
C VAL A 75 12.51 -11.70 -10.97
N ALA A 76 11.74 -12.64 -10.43
CA ALA A 76 10.28 -12.55 -10.33
C ALA A 76 9.87 -11.75 -9.08
N ALA A 77 8.89 -10.86 -9.23
CA ALA A 77 8.21 -10.25 -8.10
C ALA A 77 7.01 -11.11 -7.66
N THR A 78 6.66 -11.01 -6.38
CA THR A 78 5.52 -11.75 -5.79
C THR A 78 4.67 -10.78 -4.95
N PRO A 79 3.71 -10.06 -5.56
CA PRO A 79 2.75 -9.27 -4.82
C PRO A 79 1.97 -10.13 -3.82
N LYS A 80 1.71 -9.58 -2.63
CA LYS A 80 1.08 -10.31 -1.51
C LYS A 80 0.28 -9.40 -0.59
N HIS A 81 -0.64 -9.89 0.23
CA HIS A 81 -1.14 -11.25 0.28
C HIS A 81 -2.54 -11.27 -0.34
N PHE A 82 -2.74 -12.13 -1.33
CA PHE A 82 -3.96 -12.22 -2.12
C PHE A 82 -4.98 -13.14 -1.43
N VAL A 83 -6.04 -12.64 -0.80
CA VAL A 83 -6.46 -11.23 -0.68
C VAL A 83 -7.03 -10.92 0.72
N ALA A 84 -7.11 -9.62 1.05
CA ALA A 84 -7.74 -9.08 2.26
C ALA A 84 -7.10 -9.50 3.60
N ASN A 85 -5.78 -9.67 3.60
CA ASN A 85 -4.98 -9.90 4.80
C ASN A 85 -4.66 -8.58 5.53
N GLU A 86 -5.68 -7.91 6.06
CA GLU A 86 -5.57 -6.54 6.61
C GLU A 86 -5.35 -6.47 8.13
N GLN A 87 -5.17 -7.62 8.79
CA GLN A 87 -4.91 -7.73 10.22
C GLN A 87 -4.08 -8.97 10.53
N GLU A 88 -3.32 -8.92 11.62
CA GLU A 88 -2.52 -10.06 12.08
C GLU A 88 -3.29 -10.93 13.09
N HIS A 89 -4.23 -10.35 13.82
CA HIS A 89 -5.06 -11.06 14.78
C HIS A 89 -5.83 -12.19 14.11
N GLU A 90 -5.56 -13.42 14.57
CA GLU A 90 -6.16 -14.65 14.05
C GLU A 90 -6.00 -14.83 12.53
N ARG A 91 -4.97 -14.25 11.91
CA ARG A 91 -4.80 -14.25 10.44
C ARG A 91 -4.87 -15.63 9.78
N PHE A 92 -4.54 -16.70 10.51
CA PHE A 92 -4.60 -18.09 10.02
C PHE A 92 -6.00 -18.72 10.07
N SER A 93 -6.96 -18.13 10.77
CA SER A 93 -8.27 -18.74 11.03
C SER A 93 -9.44 -17.79 10.82
N ILE A 94 -9.21 -16.48 10.80
CA ILE A 94 -10.29 -15.50 10.73
C ILE A 94 -10.96 -15.50 9.37
N ASP A 95 -12.30 -15.41 9.37
CA ASP A 95 -13.11 -15.18 8.18
C ASP A 95 -13.43 -13.69 8.02
N ALA A 96 -12.91 -13.09 6.97
CA ALA A 96 -13.24 -11.73 6.57
C ALA A 96 -14.52 -11.72 5.74
N GLN A 97 -15.62 -11.23 6.33
CA GLN A 97 -16.89 -11.04 5.64
C GLN A 97 -16.91 -9.71 4.92
N ILE A 98 -16.71 -9.76 3.60
CA ILE A 98 -16.50 -8.62 2.73
C ILE A 98 -17.55 -8.61 1.63
N PRO A 99 -18.39 -7.57 1.55
CA PRO A 99 -19.32 -7.39 0.44
C PRO A 99 -18.58 -7.29 -0.90
N GLU A 100 -19.11 -7.90 -1.96
CA GLU A 100 -18.42 -8.03 -3.25
C GLU A 100 -17.96 -6.69 -3.82
N GLN A 101 -18.78 -5.64 -3.71
CA GLN A 101 -18.40 -4.29 -4.12
C GLN A 101 -17.12 -3.80 -3.41
N ALA A 102 -17.03 -3.98 -2.09
CA ALA A 102 -15.86 -3.61 -1.29
C ALA A 102 -14.65 -4.46 -1.68
N LEU A 103 -14.86 -5.76 -1.87
CA LEU A 103 -13.83 -6.69 -2.29
C LEU A 103 -13.22 -6.25 -3.64
N ARG A 104 -14.06 -5.90 -4.62
CA ARG A 104 -13.65 -5.47 -5.96
C ARG A 104 -13.00 -4.10 -5.99
N GLU A 105 -13.61 -3.11 -5.33
CA GLU A 105 -13.18 -1.71 -5.40
C GLU A 105 -11.97 -1.39 -4.52
N ILE A 106 -11.77 -2.11 -3.41
CA ILE A 106 -10.72 -1.81 -2.42
C ILE A 106 -9.64 -2.91 -2.38
N TYR A 107 -10.01 -4.15 -2.06
CA TYR A 107 -9.02 -5.16 -1.66
C TYR A 107 -8.43 -5.93 -2.84
N LEU A 108 -9.21 -6.15 -3.91
CA LEU A 108 -8.77 -6.77 -5.16
C LEU A 108 -8.14 -5.75 -6.11
N LYS A 109 -8.55 -4.48 -6.05
CA LYS A 109 -8.17 -3.46 -7.05
C LYS A 109 -6.64 -3.31 -7.22
N PRO A 110 -5.80 -3.25 -6.16
CA PRO A 110 -4.35 -3.19 -6.34
C PRO A 110 -3.78 -4.39 -7.10
N PHE A 111 -4.28 -5.59 -6.81
CA PHE A 111 -3.88 -6.82 -7.49
C PHE A 111 -4.33 -6.82 -8.95
N GLU A 112 -5.57 -6.43 -9.23
CA GLU A 112 -6.08 -6.28 -10.59
C GLU A 112 -5.18 -5.36 -11.43
N MET A 113 -4.85 -4.18 -10.88
CA MET A 113 -4.01 -3.20 -11.56
C MET A 113 -2.63 -3.78 -11.91
N VAL A 114 -2.00 -4.48 -10.96
CA VAL A 114 -0.68 -5.08 -11.14
C VAL A 114 -0.71 -6.25 -12.13
N ILE A 115 -1.77 -7.06 -12.12
CA ILE A 115 -1.93 -8.21 -13.01
C ILE A 115 -2.27 -7.79 -14.45
N ARG A 116 -3.02 -6.70 -14.63
CA ARG A 116 -3.38 -6.16 -15.95
C ARG A 116 -2.34 -5.18 -16.52
N ALA A 117 -1.31 -4.85 -15.76
CA ALA A 117 -0.24 -3.97 -16.22
C ALA A 117 0.55 -4.60 -17.39
N SER A 118 1.33 -3.76 -18.09
CA SER A 118 2.18 -4.20 -19.20
C SER A 118 3.33 -5.13 -18.77
N CYS A 119 3.72 -5.09 -17.49
CA CYS A 119 4.69 -5.98 -16.87
C CYS A 119 4.04 -6.67 -15.66
N PRO A 120 3.18 -7.69 -15.88
CA PRO A 120 2.53 -8.40 -14.79
C PRO A 120 3.56 -9.18 -13.95
N PRO A 121 3.30 -9.41 -12.65
CA PRO A 121 4.19 -10.17 -11.80
C PRO A 121 4.23 -11.64 -12.27
N GLU A 122 5.36 -12.29 -12.11
CA GLU A 122 5.52 -13.71 -12.46
C GLU A 122 5.00 -14.64 -11.37
N CYS A 123 4.92 -14.14 -10.13
CA CYS A 123 4.44 -14.87 -8.97
C CYS A 123 3.36 -14.07 -8.22
N LEU A 124 2.49 -14.75 -7.49
CA LEU A 124 1.54 -14.17 -6.55
C LEU A 124 1.53 -15.01 -5.26
N MET A 125 1.33 -14.39 -4.11
CA MET A 125 1.23 -15.13 -2.84
C MET A 125 -0.15 -14.97 -2.22
N THR A 126 -0.76 -16.09 -1.83
CA THR A 126 -2.09 -16.08 -1.19
C THR A 126 -2.03 -15.57 0.25
N ALA A 127 -3.16 -15.06 0.72
CA ALA A 127 -3.41 -14.70 2.10
C ALA A 127 -3.65 -15.93 2.98
N TYR A 128 -3.56 -15.71 4.30
CA TYR A 128 -3.80 -16.73 5.31
C TYR A 128 -5.28 -16.87 5.66
N ASN A 129 -5.99 -15.73 5.74
CA ASN A 129 -7.36 -15.66 6.20
C ASN A 129 -8.35 -16.28 5.21
N SER A 130 -9.56 -16.51 5.70
CA SER A 130 -10.71 -16.76 4.85
C SER A 130 -11.34 -15.44 4.37
N VAL A 131 -11.97 -15.48 3.19
CA VAL A 131 -12.80 -14.40 2.66
C VAL A 131 -14.16 -15.00 2.30
N ASN A 132 -15.21 -14.57 3.02
CA ASN A 132 -16.57 -15.07 2.85
C ASN A 132 -16.66 -16.61 2.92
N GLY A 133 -15.95 -17.20 3.88
CA GLY A 133 -16.05 -18.63 4.24
C GLY A 133 -15.00 -19.56 3.64
N ASN A 134 -14.15 -19.09 2.72
CA ASN A 134 -13.09 -19.91 2.11
C ASN A 134 -11.71 -19.31 2.34
N HIS A 135 -10.73 -20.14 2.71
CA HIS A 135 -9.32 -19.72 2.75
C HIS A 135 -8.83 -19.38 1.34
N ALA A 136 -8.01 -18.32 1.24
CA ALA A 136 -7.56 -17.81 -0.05
C ALA A 136 -6.82 -18.84 -0.91
N ASP A 137 -6.14 -19.81 -0.30
CA ASP A 137 -5.41 -20.86 -1.03
C ASP A 137 -6.32 -21.91 -1.69
N MET A 138 -7.59 -21.99 -1.27
CA MET A 138 -8.58 -22.95 -1.78
C MET A 138 -9.87 -22.29 -2.33
N ASP A 139 -9.95 -20.96 -2.38
CA ASP A 139 -11.10 -20.24 -2.91
C ASP A 139 -11.07 -20.20 -4.46
N THR A 140 -11.79 -21.11 -5.11
CA THR A 140 -11.91 -21.18 -6.58
C THR A 140 -12.53 -19.92 -7.19
N ARG A 141 -13.41 -19.21 -6.47
CA ARG A 141 -14.02 -17.97 -6.97
C ARG A 141 -12.94 -16.88 -7.09
N VAL A 142 -12.07 -16.75 -6.10
CA VAL A 142 -10.99 -15.75 -6.13
C VAL A 142 -9.86 -16.18 -7.06
N MET A 143 -9.43 -17.44 -6.98
CA MET A 143 -8.22 -17.92 -7.65
C MET A 143 -8.45 -18.33 -9.11
N GLU A 144 -9.54 -19.03 -9.43
CA GLU A 144 -9.82 -19.45 -10.80
C GLU A 144 -10.70 -18.42 -11.52
N ASP A 145 -11.84 -18.03 -10.95
CA ASP A 145 -12.78 -17.16 -11.66
C ASP A 145 -12.27 -15.71 -11.78
N ILE A 146 -11.82 -15.09 -10.68
CA ILE A 146 -11.34 -13.71 -10.71
C ILE A 146 -9.91 -13.66 -11.28
N LEU A 147 -8.96 -14.30 -10.62
CA LEU A 147 -7.54 -14.15 -10.94
C LEU A 147 -7.18 -14.72 -12.33
N ARG A 148 -7.60 -15.95 -12.65
CA ARG A 148 -7.21 -16.59 -13.93
C ARG A 148 -8.18 -16.31 -15.07
N ARG A 149 -9.50 -16.43 -14.88
CA ARG A 149 -10.48 -16.25 -15.98
C ARG A 149 -10.75 -14.78 -16.29
N GLN A 150 -11.05 -13.95 -15.29
CA GLN A 150 -11.37 -12.54 -15.53
C GLN A 150 -10.12 -11.69 -15.79
N TRP A 151 -9.06 -11.89 -15.01
CA TRP A 151 -7.84 -11.08 -15.12
C TRP A 151 -6.76 -11.68 -16.01
N GLY A 152 -6.83 -12.97 -16.32
CA GLY A 152 -5.91 -13.62 -17.24
C GLY A 152 -4.56 -13.97 -16.65
N PHE A 153 -4.41 -14.04 -15.32
CA PHE A 153 -3.11 -14.30 -14.68
C PHE A 153 -2.55 -15.68 -15.04
N GLN A 154 -1.37 -15.69 -15.67
CA GLN A 154 -0.67 -16.91 -16.09
C GLN A 154 0.49 -17.30 -15.16
N GLY A 155 0.85 -16.42 -14.22
CA GLY A 155 1.96 -16.66 -13.31
C GLY A 155 1.69 -17.76 -12.29
N LEU A 156 2.72 -18.03 -11.50
CA LEU A 156 2.71 -19.00 -10.43
C LEU A 156 2.03 -18.41 -9.19
N VAL A 157 1.17 -19.16 -8.53
CA VAL A 157 0.61 -18.80 -7.23
C VAL A 157 1.21 -19.68 -6.14
N MET A 158 1.73 -19.07 -5.07
CA MET A 158 2.25 -19.79 -3.91
C MET A 158 1.46 -19.45 -2.66
N SER A 159 1.46 -20.34 -1.67
CA SER A 159 0.90 -20.01 -0.35
C SER A 159 1.82 -19.09 0.45
N GLY A 160 1.23 -18.34 1.39
CA GLY A 160 2.00 -17.81 2.52
C GLY A 160 2.62 -18.96 3.32
N TRP A 161 3.67 -18.68 4.08
CA TRP A 161 4.34 -19.69 4.91
C TRP A 161 3.38 -20.33 5.93
N GLY A 162 3.04 -21.60 5.74
CA GLY A 162 2.05 -22.33 6.56
C GLY A 162 0.60 -21.97 6.23
N GLY A 163 0.35 -21.30 5.10
CA GLY A 163 -0.97 -20.85 4.65
C GLY A 163 -1.67 -21.80 3.70
N THR A 164 -1.23 -23.06 3.60
CA THR A 164 -1.92 -24.11 2.85
C THR A 164 -2.83 -24.88 3.78
N ASN A 165 -4.15 -24.72 3.61
CA ASN A 165 -5.16 -25.24 4.53
C ASN A 165 -5.70 -26.61 4.12
N SER A 166 -5.45 -27.02 2.88
CA SER A 166 -5.98 -28.26 2.33
C SER A 166 -4.96 -28.97 1.43
N THR A 167 -5.22 -30.25 1.18
CA THR A 167 -4.41 -31.04 0.24
C THR A 167 -4.91 -30.87 -1.19
N LEU A 168 -6.13 -31.35 -1.49
CA LEU A 168 -6.64 -31.45 -2.86
C LEU A 168 -7.35 -30.17 -3.32
N GLU A 169 -8.15 -29.55 -2.46
CA GLU A 169 -8.93 -28.36 -2.78
C GLU A 169 -8.02 -27.19 -3.15
N SER A 170 -6.94 -26.96 -2.39
CA SER A 170 -6.01 -25.88 -2.68
C SER A 170 -5.29 -26.04 -4.03
N ILE A 171 -4.98 -27.28 -4.46
CA ILE A 171 -4.34 -27.50 -5.77
C ILE A 171 -5.36 -27.40 -6.92
N LEU A 172 -6.60 -27.86 -6.69
CA LEU A 172 -7.70 -27.69 -7.63
C LEU A 172 -8.09 -26.22 -7.82
N ALA A 173 -8.00 -25.42 -6.76
CA ALA A 173 -8.21 -23.97 -6.80
C ALA A 173 -7.07 -23.19 -7.48
N GLY A 174 -5.97 -23.85 -7.85
CA GLY A 174 -4.90 -23.22 -8.61
C GLY A 174 -3.84 -22.50 -7.76
N THR A 175 -3.74 -22.80 -6.46
CA THR A 175 -2.51 -22.53 -5.70
C THR A 175 -1.49 -23.55 -6.17
N ASP A 176 -0.38 -23.11 -6.79
CA ASP A 176 0.56 -23.98 -7.49
C ASP A 176 1.67 -24.53 -6.57
N LEU A 177 2.15 -23.71 -5.63
CA LEU A 177 3.29 -24.03 -4.75
C LEU A 177 2.94 -23.86 -3.27
N GLU A 178 3.13 -24.92 -2.48
CA GLU A 178 3.05 -24.83 -1.01
C GLU A 178 4.37 -24.33 -0.41
N MET A 179 4.27 -23.42 0.56
CA MET A 179 5.40 -22.88 1.32
C MET A 179 5.13 -23.03 2.83
N PRO A 180 6.13 -23.38 3.67
CA PRO A 180 7.53 -23.67 3.34
C PRO A 180 7.73 -25.04 2.68
N VAL A 181 8.97 -25.30 2.30
CA VAL A 181 9.47 -26.65 2.01
C VAL A 181 10.25 -27.17 3.24
N PRO A 182 10.08 -28.45 3.65
CA PRO A 182 9.22 -29.47 3.05
C PRO A 182 7.71 -29.17 3.22
N PRO A 183 6.86 -29.54 2.24
CA PRO A 183 5.42 -29.30 2.31
C PRO A 183 4.76 -30.19 3.36
N GLU A 184 3.76 -29.64 4.07
CA GLU A 184 2.97 -30.35 5.07
C GLU A 184 1.70 -30.97 4.48
N GLN A 185 1.10 -30.33 3.48
CA GLN A 185 -0.15 -30.75 2.86
C GLN A 185 0.06 -31.47 1.52
N ARG A 186 1.01 -31.06 0.70
CA ARG A 186 1.11 -31.49 -0.72
C ARG A 186 2.29 -32.41 -1.03
N GLY A 187 2.85 -33.04 0.00
CA GLY A 187 3.78 -34.15 -0.14
C GLY A 187 3.03 -35.49 -0.21
N GLN A 188 3.32 -36.36 0.75
CA GLN A 188 2.76 -37.70 0.82
C GLN A 188 1.22 -37.74 0.85
N LYS A 189 0.58 -36.80 1.56
CA LYS A 189 -0.88 -36.71 1.65
C LYS A 189 -1.54 -36.51 0.27
N LEU A 190 -0.93 -35.73 -0.62
CA LEU A 190 -1.46 -35.53 -1.98
C LEU A 190 -1.37 -36.81 -2.81
N LEU A 191 -0.25 -37.54 -2.71
CA LEU A 191 -0.10 -38.82 -3.40
C LEU A 191 -1.13 -39.84 -2.92
N GLU A 192 -1.37 -39.89 -1.61
CA GLU A 192 -2.39 -40.74 -1.00
C GLU A 192 -3.79 -40.36 -1.49
N ALA A 193 -4.15 -39.08 -1.42
CA ALA A 193 -5.46 -38.58 -1.86
C ALA A 193 -5.75 -38.92 -3.34
N VAL A 194 -4.76 -38.74 -4.23
CA VAL A 194 -4.88 -39.07 -5.66
C VAL A 194 -5.02 -40.58 -5.89
N SER A 195 -4.39 -41.40 -5.05
CA SER A 195 -4.42 -42.87 -5.20
C SER A 195 -5.72 -43.52 -4.71
N THR A 196 -6.38 -42.92 -3.71
CA THR A 196 -7.57 -43.47 -3.06
C THR A 196 -8.88 -42.95 -3.66
N ASP A 197 -8.91 -41.70 -4.13
CA ASP A 197 -10.11 -41.09 -4.70
C ASP A 197 -10.15 -41.23 -6.23
N LYS A 198 -10.72 -42.35 -6.69
CA LYS A 198 -10.84 -42.67 -8.12
C LYS A 198 -11.73 -41.69 -8.91
N GLN A 199 -12.61 -40.93 -8.24
CA GLN A 199 -13.63 -40.13 -8.93
C GLN A 199 -13.09 -38.75 -9.33
N ASP A 200 -12.09 -38.24 -8.61
CA ASP A 200 -11.40 -36.98 -8.91
C ASP A 200 -9.92 -37.12 -9.30
N THR A 201 -9.43 -38.36 -9.47
CA THR A 201 -8.03 -38.63 -9.87
C THR A 201 -7.63 -37.85 -11.15
N GLU A 202 -8.46 -37.86 -12.20
CA GLU A 202 -8.14 -37.17 -13.45
C GLU A 202 -8.04 -35.64 -13.29
N LYS A 203 -8.95 -35.05 -12.51
CA LYS A 203 -8.93 -33.60 -12.23
C LYS A 203 -7.70 -33.24 -11.41
N ALA A 204 -7.40 -34.03 -10.37
CA ALA A 204 -6.23 -33.85 -9.53
C ALA A 204 -4.94 -33.93 -10.34
N LEU A 205 -4.79 -34.96 -11.20
CA LEU A 205 -3.64 -35.10 -12.09
C LEU A 205 -3.51 -33.93 -13.06
N SER A 206 -4.63 -33.44 -13.64
CA SER A 206 -4.63 -32.26 -14.49
C SER A 206 -4.17 -31.00 -13.73
N ALA A 207 -4.64 -30.80 -12.49
CA ALA A 207 -4.24 -29.67 -11.66
C ALA A 207 -2.75 -29.74 -11.24
N ILE A 208 -2.26 -30.94 -10.90
CA ILE A 208 -0.84 -31.20 -10.63
C ILE A 208 0.02 -30.87 -11.84
N GLN A 209 -0.38 -31.32 -13.04
CA GLN A 209 0.34 -31.04 -14.28
C GLN A 209 0.41 -29.54 -14.56
N LYS A 210 -0.71 -28.81 -14.42
CA LYS A 210 -0.75 -27.35 -14.62
C LYS A 210 0.15 -26.62 -13.62
N SER A 211 0.09 -26.98 -12.34
CA SER A 211 0.91 -26.38 -11.29
C SER A 211 2.40 -26.64 -11.52
N SER A 212 2.74 -27.89 -11.82
CA SER A 212 4.11 -28.30 -12.15
C SER A 212 4.65 -27.58 -13.39
N ALA A 213 3.81 -27.42 -14.43
CA ALA A 213 4.18 -26.70 -15.63
C ALA A 213 4.50 -25.23 -15.33
N ARG A 214 3.72 -24.53 -14.50
CA ARG A 214 4.00 -23.14 -14.10
C ARG A 214 5.31 -23.03 -13.31
N ILE A 215 5.56 -23.96 -12.38
CA ILE A 215 6.84 -24.03 -11.63
C ILE A 215 8.01 -24.21 -12.59
N LEU A 216 7.92 -25.17 -13.51
CA LEU A 216 8.98 -25.47 -14.48
C LEU A 216 9.16 -24.34 -15.51
N GLN A 217 8.09 -23.68 -15.93
CA GLN A 217 8.14 -22.52 -16.81
C GLN A 217 8.86 -21.34 -16.13
N LEU A 218 8.54 -21.07 -14.86
CA LEU A 218 9.25 -20.06 -14.06
C LEU A 218 10.74 -20.43 -13.94
N ALA A 219 11.04 -21.67 -13.54
CA ALA A 219 12.42 -22.14 -13.43
C ALA A 219 13.18 -22.05 -14.77
N GLY A 220 12.54 -22.43 -15.89
CA GLY A 220 13.10 -22.34 -17.23
C GLY A 220 13.36 -20.90 -17.67
N LYS A 221 12.41 -19.99 -17.42
CA LYS A 221 12.56 -18.55 -17.70
C LYS A 221 13.77 -17.95 -16.99
N HIS A 222 14.02 -18.38 -15.75
CA HIS A 222 15.16 -17.92 -14.95
C HIS A 222 16.44 -18.76 -15.15
N GLY A 223 16.45 -19.72 -16.08
CA GLY A 223 17.63 -20.52 -16.40
C GLY A 223 18.05 -21.51 -15.31
N LEU A 224 17.09 -21.98 -14.50
CA LEU A 224 17.32 -22.88 -13.36
C LEU A 224 17.17 -24.36 -13.71
N LEU A 225 16.73 -24.67 -14.93
CA LEU A 225 16.61 -26.06 -15.40
C LEU A 225 18.02 -26.62 -15.67
N GLY A 226 18.34 -27.75 -15.04
CA GLY A 226 19.63 -28.43 -15.21
C GLY A 226 20.75 -27.98 -14.27
N LEU A 227 20.46 -27.19 -13.23
CA LEU A 227 21.41 -26.91 -12.16
C LEU A 227 21.61 -28.15 -11.26
N THR A 228 22.86 -28.43 -10.88
CA THR A 228 23.17 -29.43 -9.84
C THR A 228 22.99 -28.81 -8.44
N PRO A 229 22.67 -29.61 -7.40
CA PRO A 229 22.57 -29.11 -6.03
C PRO A 229 23.82 -28.34 -5.56
N GLU A 230 25.02 -28.72 -6.02
CA GLU A 230 26.28 -28.05 -5.67
C GLU A 230 26.54 -26.73 -6.41
N ALA A 231 25.84 -26.47 -7.53
CA ALA A 231 25.96 -25.21 -8.26
C ALA A 231 25.22 -24.04 -7.57
N ALA A 232 24.40 -24.35 -6.56
CA ALA A 232 23.63 -23.38 -5.81
C ALA A 232 24.52 -22.56 -4.84
N CYS A 233 24.81 -21.32 -5.24
CA CYS A 233 25.22 -20.17 -4.43
C CYS A 233 26.65 -20.15 -3.88
N ARG A 234 27.52 -19.34 -4.53
CA ARG A 234 28.59 -18.62 -3.82
C ARG A 234 28.01 -17.31 -3.29
N ARG A 235 27.64 -17.30 -2.01
CA ARG A 235 27.15 -16.11 -1.31
C ARG A 235 28.27 -15.06 -1.26
N CYS A 236 28.10 -13.93 -1.96
CA CYS A 236 28.98 -12.76 -1.79
C CYS A 236 28.48 -11.90 -0.63
N ASP A 237 28.58 -12.40 0.61
CA ASP A 237 28.33 -11.59 1.80
C ASP A 237 29.55 -10.68 2.04
N ALA A 238 29.60 -9.51 1.40
CA ALA A 238 30.61 -8.49 1.73
C ALA A 238 30.28 -7.85 3.10
N PRO A 239 31.13 -8.00 4.13
CA PRO A 239 30.86 -7.46 5.47
C PRO A 239 30.77 -5.92 5.52
N SER A 240 31.33 -5.24 4.51
CA SER A 240 31.40 -3.79 4.42
C SER A 240 30.03 -3.10 4.29
N ARG A 241 28.96 -3.84 3.98
CA ARG A 241 27.59 -3.31 3.84
C ARG A 241 26.77 -3.34 5.15
N ARG A 242 27.30 -3.89 6.25
CA ARG A 242 26.66 -3.89 7.59
C ARG A 242 27.19 -2.81 8.53
N ARG A 243 27.75 -1.71 8.02
CA ARG A 243 28.15 -0.60 8.88
C ARG A 243 26.93 0.23 9.29
N LEU A 244 26.51 -0.02 10.52
CA LEU A 244 25.71 0.88 11.35
C LEU A 244 26.32 2.29 11.30
N THR A 245 25.56 3.26 10.81
CA THR A 245 25.81 4.66 11.09
C THR A 245 25.41 4.91 12.53
N GLY A 246 26.43 5.25 13.34
CA GLY A 246 26.29 5.58 14.75
C GLY A 246 25.56 6.90 14.96
N LYS A 247 25.12 7.10 16.20
CA LYS A 247 24.61 8.37 16.72
C LYS A 247 25.52 9.53 16.32
N LYS A 248 25.11 10.32 15.33
CA LYS A 248 25.57 11.71 15.22
C LYS A 248 24.56 12.57 15.97
N TYR A 249 25.00 13.14 17.08
CA TYR A 249 24.29 14.25 17.70
C TYR A 249 24.53 15.47 16.78
N LEU A 250 23.45 16.02 16.24
CA LEU A 250 23.46 17.31 15.56
C LEU A 250 23.78 18.40 16.59
N GLU A 251 24.98 18.97 16.54
CA GLU A 251 25.22 20.32 17.06
C GLU A 251 24.89 21.32 15.95
N ALA A 252 23.59 21.53 15.71
CA ALA A 252 23.11 22.67 14.95
C ALA A 252 22.67 23.75 15.94
N GLY A 253 23.27 24.94 15.84
CA GLY A 253 23.20 26.01 16.84
C GLY A 253 21.84 26.16 17.54
N LYS A 254 21.82 25.92 18.86
CA LYS A 254 20.70 26.18 19.79
C LYS A 254 19.33 25.56 19.41
N SER A 255 19.29 24.53 18.56
CA SER A 255 18.07 23.74 18.29
C SER A 255 18.13 22.35 18.92
N TYR A 256 16.99 21.86 19.37
CA TYR A 256 16.85 20.57 20.07
C TYR A 256 16.05 19.61 19.19
N LEU A 257 16.64 18.47 18.85
CA LEU A 257 16.00 17.39 18.11
C LEU A 257 15.56 16.29 19.08
N VAL A 258 14.28 15.89 19.01
CA VAL A 258 13.75 14.76 19.77
C VAL A 258 13.16 13.76 18.79
N CYS A 259 13.82 12.61 18.67
CA CYS A 259 13.30 11.47 17.92
C CYS A 259 12.50 10.57 18.84
N VAL A 260 11.25 10.33 18.47
CA VAL A 260 10.29 9.48 19.15
C VAL A 260 10.04 8.29 18.24
N GLU A 261 10.25 7.08 18.75
CA GLU A 261 10.18 5.84 17.98
C GLU A 261 9.01 5.00 18.46
N ALA A 262 8.12 4.62 17.54
CA ALA A 262 6.97 3.78 17.85
C ALA A 262 7.34 2.29 18.07
N CYS A 263 8.61 1.92 17.93
CA CYS A 263 9.13 0.58 18.17
C CYS A 263 10.24 0.65 19.23
N ALA A 264 9.95 0.22 20.46
CA ALA A 264 10.96 0.11 21.51
C ALA A 264 11.41 -1.35 21.64
N ARG A 265 12.71 -1.64 21.44
CA ARG A 265 13.32 -2.98 21.63
C ARG A 265 13.14 -3.59 23.03
N LYS A 266 12.57 -2.85 23.98
CA LYS A 266 12.43 -3.22 25.40
C LYS A 266 10.99 -3.45 25.86
N GLU A 267 9.99 -3.22 25.01
CA GLU A 267 8.61 -3.58 25.35
C GLU A 267 8.40 -5.09 25.14
N PRO A 268 7.64 -5.79 26.02
CA PRO A 268 7.42 -7.23 25.93
C PRO A 268 6.63 -7.68 24.70
N TRP A 269 6.05 -6.76 23.93
CA TRP A 269 5.25 -7.03 22.74
C TRP A 269 5.76 -6.20 21.55
N PRO A 270 6.01 -6.80 20.39
CA PRO A 270 6.43 -6.05 19.22
C PRO A 270 5.21 -5.26 18.67
N ASP A 271 5.11 -4.00 19.04
CA ASP A 271 3.94 -3.15 18.74
C ASP A 271 3.79 -2.88 17.23
N GLN A 272 4.76 -3.19 16.36
CA GLN A 272 4.61 -3.10 14.90
C GLN A 272 5.39 -4.22 14.21
N SER A 273 4.76 -5.39 14.09
CA SER A 273 5.40 -6.61 13.59
C SER A 273 4.42 -7.52 12.88
N GLU A 274 4.95 -8.32 11.97
CA GLU A 274 4.28 -9.54 11.56
C GLU A 274 3.92 -10.41 12.78
N GLY A 275 2.71 -10.97 12.79
CA GLY A 275 2.15 -11.82 13.84
C GLY A 275 1.31 -11.09 14.89
N TYR A 276 1.36 -9.76 14.98
CA TYR A 276 0.66 -9.02 16.04
C TYR A 276 0.14 -7.66 15.57
N ASP A 277 -1.16 -7.42 15.77
CA ASP A 277 -1.73 -6.09 15.67
C ASP A 277 -1.45 -5.27 16.94
N ARG A 278 -1.35 -3.95 16.75
CA ARG A 278 -1.22 -2.98 17.83
C ARG A 278 -2.41 -3.03 18.76
N LYS A 279 -2.16 -2.78 20.05
CA LYS A 279 -3.22 -2.63 21.05
C LYS A 279 -3.68 -1.19 21.22
N SER A 280 -2.86 -0.22 20.83
CA SER A 280 -3.19 1.20 20.88
C SER A 280 -2.42 1.99 19.84
N MET A 281 -2.86 3.23 19.58
CA MET A 281 -2.08 4.17 18.77
C MET A 281 -1.00 4.90 19.59
N ALA A 282 -0.98 4.74 20.91
CA ALA A 282 -0.05 5.43 21.80
C ALA A 282 1.41 5.10 21.50
N LEU A 283 2.30 6.02 21.89
CA LEU A 283 3.74 5.82 21.80
C LEU A 283 4.23 4.96 22.98
N PRO A 284 5.09 3.96 22.74
CA PRO A 284 5.57 3.07 23.80
C PRO A 284 6.53 3.78 24.76
N GLY A 285 6.78 3.19 25.94
CA GLY A 285 7.86 3.62 26.83
C GLY A 285 7.75 5.02 27.43
N GLY A 286 6.54 5.57 27.59
CA GLY A 286 6.31 6.88 28.23
C GLY A 286 6.85 8.07 27.43
N GLN A 287 7.01 7.92 26.11
CA GLN A 287 7.58 8.97 25.26
C GLN A 287 6.73 10.24 25.22
N ASP A 288 5.40 10.13 25.34
CA ASP A 288 4.51 11.29 25.46
C ASP A 288 4.84 12.15 26.68
N ASP A 289 5.17 11.54 27.83
CA ASP A 289 5.56 12.28 29.03
C ASP A 289 6.87 13.05 28.84
N LEU A 290 7.84 12.44 28.15
CA LEU A 290 9.09 13.08 27.77
C LEU A 290 8.83 14.30 26.88
N VAL A 291 8.04 14.14 25.81
CA VAL A 291 7.71 15.24 24.90
C VAL A 291 6.96 16.35 25.65
N ASN A 292 5.98 15.99 26.48
CA ASN A 292 5.25 16.92 27.34
C ASN A 292 6.14 17.67 28.33
N ALA A 293 7.14 17.01 28.92
CA ALA A 293 8.10 17.63 29.81
C ALA A 293 8.99 18.63 29.07
N LEU A 294 9.42 18.30 27.84
CA LEU A 294 10.24 19.16 27.00
C LEU A 294 9.46 20.38 26.52
N LEU A 295 8.25 20.20 26.01
CA LEU A 295 7.36 21.28 25.56
C LEU A 295 7.02 22.26 26.70
N ARG A 296 6.91 21.78 27.95
CA ARG A 296 6.69 22.64 29.11
C ARG A 296 7.94 23.46 29.52
N LYS A 297 9.14 22.94 29.26
CA LYS A 297 10.40 23.55 29.72
C LYS A 297 11.11 24.38 28.65
N VAL A 298 10.84 24.12 27.37
CA VAL A 298 11.54 24.79 26.28
C VAL A 298 11.12 26.26 26.19
N GLN A 299 12.09 27.17 26.26
CA GLN A 299 11.83 28.62 26.13
C GLN A 299 11.70 29.07 24.67
N ARG A 300 12.18 28.25 23.73
CA ARG A 300 12.19 28.48 22.28
C ARG A 300 11.52 27.30 21.58
N PRO A 301 10.18 27.21 21.61
CA PRO A 301 9.45 26.09 20.99
C PRO A 301 9.72 26.01 19.47
N ASP A 302 10.03 27.15 18.84
CA ASP A 302 10.46 27.26 17.44
C ASP A 302 11.76 26.49 17.10
N ARG A 303 12.50 26.08 18.13
CA ARG A 303 13.77 25.35 18.01
C ARG A 303 13.68 23.90 18.46
N LEU A 304 12.50 23.45 18.90
CA LEU A 304 12.25 22.07 19.25
C LEU A 304 11.61 21.37 18.05
N ILE A 305 12.35 20.43 17.47
CA ILE A 305 11.87 19.62 16.35
C ILE A 305 11.52 18.24 16.88
N LEU A 306 10.25 17.88 16.73
CA LEU A 306 9.74 16.57 17.10
C LEU A 306 9.68 15.68 15.87
N VAL A 307 10.37 14.55 15.91
CA VAL A 307 10.43 13.61 14.80
C VAL A 307 9.84 12.28 15.24
N THR A 308 8.90 11.76 14.48
CA THR A 308 8.32 10.42 14.72
C THR A 308 8.80 9.42 13.68
N GLN A 309 9.25 8.27 14.17
CA GLN A 309 9.55 7.09 13.37
C GLN A 309 8.52 6.01 13.70
N SER A 310 7.52 5.88 12.85
CA SER A 310 6.45 4.89 12.98
C SER A 310 6.11 4.29 11.62
N GLY A 311 5.61 3.07 11.62
CA GLY A 311 5.12 2.37 10.43
C GLY A 311 3.64 2.59 10.12
N SER A 312 2.91 3.25 11.02
CA SER A 312 1.46 3.51 10.96
C SER A 312 1.17 4.79 11.77
N PRO A 313 -0.02 5.43 11.65
CA PRO A 313 -0.40 6.57 12.48
C PRO A 313 -0.29 6.27 13.99
N VAL A 314 0.16 7.26 14.77
CA VAL A 314 0.27 7.17 16.24
C VAL A 314 -0.47 8.33 16.89
N ASP A 315 -0.86 8.18 18.15
CA ASP A 315 -1.43 9.27 18.93
C ASP A 315 -0.37 10.36 19.15
N LEU A 316 -0.79 11.62 19.03
CA LEU A 316 0.09 12.79 19.20
C LEU A 316 -0.60 13.82 20.11
N PRO A 317 -0.86 13.51 21.40
CA PRO A 317 -1.63 14.38 22.31
C PRO A 317 -0.99 15.75 22.57
N TRP A 318 0.24 15.94 22.13
CA TRP A 318 1.03 17.16 22.28
C TRP A 318 1.15 17.97 20.98
N ILE A 319 0.55 17.52 19.87
CA ILE A 319 0.79 18.08 18.53
C ILE A 319 0.46 19.57 18.43
N ASP A 320 -0.64 20.04 19.06
CA ASP A 320 -1.06 21.44 19.02
C ASP A 320 -0.08 22.40 19.73
N ARG A 321 0.86 21.87 20.51
CA ARG A 321 1.94 22.65 21.16
C ARG A 321 3.27 22.53 20.43
N ALA A 322 3.38 21.64 19.45
CA ALA A 322 4.59 21.45 18.68
C ALA A 322 4.71 22.54 17.61
N PHE A 323 5.87 23.21 17.54
CA PHE A 323 6.11 24.18 16.47
C PHE A 323 6.56 23.50 15.17
N THR A 324 7.34 22.42 15.27
CA THR A 324 7.81 21.65 14.11
C THR A 324 7.68 20.16 14.39
N PHE A 325 6.98 19.48 13.49
CA PHE A 325 6.77 18.04 13.51
C PHE A 325 7.20 17.43 12.17
N VAL A 326 7.96 16.33 12.22
CA VAL A 326 8.41 15.59 11.05
C VAL A 326 8.05 14.11 11.21
N GLN A 327 7.18 13.61 10.34
CA GLN A 327 6.94 12.17 10.22
C GLN A 327 8.01 11.55 9.29
N ALA A 328 8.95 10.80 9.86
CA ALA A 328 10.07 10.21 9.13
C ALA A 328 9.84 8.76 8.68
N TRP A 329 8.79 8.10 9.18
CA TRP A 329 8.52 6.68 8.97
C TRP A 329 9.73 5.77 9.32
N TYR A 330 9.68 4.50 8.90
CA TYR A 330 10.87 3.64 8.84
C TYR A 330 11.62 3.87 7.52
N GLY A 331 12.54 4.84 7.52
CA GLY A 331 13.33 5.26 6.34
C GLY A 331 14.48 4.32 5.94
N GLY A 332 14.59 3.14 6.55
CA GLY A 332 15.66 2.18 6.25
C GLY A 332 17.05 2.64 6.70
N GLN A 333 18.09 2.08 6.07
CA GLN A 333 19.48 2.26 6.50
C GLN A 333 20.02 3.69 6.35
N GLU A 334 19.45 4.49 5.44
CA GLU A 334 19.86 5.89 5.18
C GLU A 334 18.99 6.90 5.93
N ALA A 335 18.09 6.45 6.81
CA ALA A 335 17.10 7.32 7.47
C ALA A 335 17.75 8.52 8.18
N GLY A 336 18.90 8.32 8.84
CA GLY A 336 19.62 9.39 9.52
C GLY A 336 20.15 10.47 8.58
N ASN A 337 20.76 10.06 7.45
CA ASN A 337 21.30 10.99 6.44
C ASN A 337 20.15 11.73 5.75
N ALA A 338 19.09 11.02 5.36
CA ALA A 338 17.92 11.63 4.75
C ALA A 338 17.23 12.63 5.69
N LEU A 339 17.12 12.30 6.99
CA LEU A 339 16.55 13.23 7.97
C LEU A 339 17.44 14.46 8.16
N GLU A 340 18.76 14.31 8.22
CA GLU A 340 19.71 15.43 8.27
C GLU A 340 19.52 16.39 7.08
N ASP A 341 19.48 15.86 5.86
CA ASP A 341 19.30 16.66 4.64
C ASP A 341 17.98 17.45 4.63
N ILE A 342 16.90 16.86 5.16
CA ILE A 342 15.61 17.52 5.32
C ILE A 342 15.71 18.61 6.39
N LEU A 343 16.20 18.29 7.59
CA LEU A 343 16.25 19.25 8.71
C LEU A 343 17.14 20.46 8.42
N LEU A 344 18.21 20.28 7.65
CA LEU A 344 19.10 21.35 7.21
C LEU A 344 18.55 22.14 6.01
N GLY A 345 17.47 21.66 5.38
CA GLY A 345 16.91 22.26 4.18
C GLY A 345 17.78 22.08 2.92
N THR A 346 18.72 21.13 2.95
CA THR A 346 19.49 20.69 1.78
C THR A 346 18.57 20.00 0.78
N VAL A 347 17.60 19.24 1.29
CA VAL A 347 16.50 18.67 0.51
C VAL A 347 15.18 19.26 1.02
N ASN A 348 14.33 19.68 0.09
CA ASN A 348 12.98 20.14 0.41
C ASN A 348 12.04 18.93 0.61
N PRO A 349 11.32 18.82 1.76
CA PRO A 349 10.34 17.75 1.95
C PRO A 349 9.24 17.82 0.89
N SER A 350 8.95 16.67 0.29
CA SER A 350 7.95 16.51 -0.78
C SER A 350 7.13 15.23 -0.61
N GLY A 351 7.07 14.71 0.62
CA GLY A 351 6.28 13.53 0.95
C GLY A 351 4.84 13.91 1.26
N LYS A 352 3.89 13.05 0.89
CA LYS A 352 2.46 13.19 1.18
C LYS A 352 1.95 11.95 1.89
N LEU A 353 1.04 12.07 2.85
CA LEU A 353 0.55 10.95 3.65
C LEU A 353 -0.17 9.91 2.76
N PRO A 354 0.24 8.64 2.74
CA PRO A 354 -0.48 7.58 2.01
C PRO A 354 -1.60 6.93 2.86
N ILE A 355 -1.82 7.44 4.07
CA ILE A 355 -2.85 7.01 5.02
C ILE A 355 -3.35 8.23 5.79
N THR A 356 -4.64 8.30 6.05
CA THR A 356 -5.24 9.36 6.86
C THR A 356 -4.77 9.23 8.31
N TRP A 357 -4.41 10.36 8.91
CA TRP A 357 -3.98 10.40 10.31
C TRP A 357 -5.16 10.78 11.22
N PRO A 358 -5.73 9.84 12.00
CA PRO A 358 -6.81 10.16 12.94
C PRO A 358 -6.32 11.07 14.07
N LYS A 359 -7.23 11.89 14.64
CA LYS A 359 -6.93 12.66 15.86
C LYS A 359 -6.80 11.76 17.07
N ALA A 360 -7.74 10.84 17.24
CA ALA A 360 -7.69 9.79 18.23
C ALA A 360 -8.26 8.48 17.66
N TYR A 361 -7.78 7.34 18.18
CA TYR A 361 -8.30 6.04 17.75
C TYR A 361 -9.80 5.90 18.05
N PHE A 362 -10.26 6.44 19.18
CA PHE A 362 -11.66 6.41 19.61
C PHE A 362 -12.62 7.21 18.72
N ASP A 363 -12.10 8.05 17.82
CA ASP A 363 -12.93 8.74 16.83
C ASP A 363 -13.29 7.83 15.65
N LEU A 364 -12.56 6.72 15.49
CA LEU A 364 -12.75 5.77 14.40
C LEU A 364 -13.91 4.80 14.69
N PRO A 365 -14.62 4.34 13.65
CA PRO A 365 -15.73 3.41 13.83
C PRO A 365 -15.28 2.08 14.44
N PHE A 366 -14.01 1.70 14.23
CA PHE A 366 -13.42 0.47 14.72
C PHE A 366 -13.28 0.42 16.24
N ALA A 367 -13.13 1.55 16.92
CA ALA A 367 -12.93 1.57 18.37
C ALA A 367 -14.16 1.13 19.16
N HIS A 368 -15.33 1.21 18.54
CA HIS A 368 -16.63 0.92 19.17
C HIS A 368 -17.35 -0.28 18.53
N ASP A 369 -16.69 -0.99 17.62
CA ASP A 369 -17.30 -2.08 16.86
C ASP A 369 -16.37 -3.31 16.79
N PRO A 370 -16.40 -4.19 17.81
CA PRO A 370 -15.53 -5.35 17.87
C PRO A 370 -15.74 -6.34 16.72
N GLU A 371 -16.94 -6.38 16.12
CA GLU A 371 -17.18 -7.19 14.93
C GLU A 371 -16.42 -6.66 13.70
N SER A 372 -16.16 -5.36 13.64
CA SER A 372 -15.39 -4.74 12.55
C SER A 372 -13.89 -4.75 12.82
N TRP A 373 -13.45 -4.73 14.08
CA TRP A 373 -12.04 -4.88 14.46
C TRP A 373 -11.85 -5.32 15.93
N PRO A 374 -11.04 -6.35 16.21
CA PRO A 374 -10.35 -7.23 15.26
C PRO A 374 -11.24 -8.41 14.82
N GLY A 375 -12.53 -8.43 15.17
CA GLY A 375 -13.44 -9.55 14.92
C GLY A 375 -13.93 -10.19 16.21
N VAL A 376 -15.01 -10.96 16.10
CA VAL A 376 -15.63 -11.71 17.20
C VAL A 376 -15.92 -13.13 16.71
N ASN A 377 -15.59 -14.13 17.54
CA ASN A 377 -15.84 -15.55 17.25
C ASN A 377 -15.27 -16.01 15.89
N GLY A 378 -14.02 -15.64 15.59
CA GLY A 378 -13.33 -16.03 14.36
C GLY A 378 -13.83 -15.34 13.08
N THR A 379 -14.62 -14.27 13.18
CA THR A 379 -15.16 -13.52 12.04
C THR A 379 -14.92 -12.03 12.20
N VAL A 380 -14.47 -11.37 11.13
CA VAL A 380 -14.41 -9.89 11.04
C VAL A 380 -15.29 -9.38 9.91
N LYS A 381 -16.12 -8.37 10.18
CA LYS A 381 -17.13 -7.85 9.26
C LYS A 381 -16.72 -6.50 8.68
N TYR A 382 -16.73 -6.39 7.36
CA TYR A 382 -16.40 -5.15 6.67
C TYR A 382 -17.69 -4.36 6.39
N LYS A 383 -18.31 -3.84 7.47
CA LYS A 383 -19.68 -3.30 7.46
C LYS A 383 -19.88 -2.04 6.61
N LYS A 384 -18.87 -1.19 6.52
CA LYS A 384 -18.92 0.06 5.76
C LYS A 384 -18.27 -0.12 4.39
N TYR A 385 -18.93 -0.93 3.56
CA TYR A 385 -18.58 -1.34 2.20
C TYR A 385 -17.22 -0.82 1.71
N TYR A 386 -17.17 0.40 1.15
CA TYR A 386 -15.97 1.00 0.56
C TYR A 386 -15.42 2.20 1.35
N GLN A 387 -15.99 2.51 2.51
CA GLN A 387 -15.62 3.66 3.33
C GLN A 387 -14.44 3.30 4.23
N VAL A 388 -13.23 3.28 3.65
CA VAL A 388 -11.96 3.06 4.35
C VAL A 388 -11.11 4.32 4.29
N GLY A 389 -10.48 4.69 5.41
CA GLY A 389 -9.57 5.84 5.46
C GLY A 389 -10.27 7.16 5.17
N TYR A 390 -9.70 7.97 4.27
CA TYR A 390 -10.26 9.26 3.86
C TYR A 390 -11.66 9.15 3.25
N ARG A 391 -11.98 8.00 2.63
CA ARG A 391 -13.35 7.73 2.14
C ARG A 391 -14.34 7.60 3.28
N TRP A 392 -13.95 7.15 4.47
CA TRP A 392 -14.85 7.18 5.62
C TRP A 392 -15.04 8.59 6.14
N TYR A 393 -13.94 9.33 6.27
CA TYR A 393 -13.95 10.73 6.71
C TYR A 393 -14.74 11.63 5.77
N SER A 394 -14.76 11.37 4.47
CA SER A 394 -15.56 12.16 3.52
C SER A 394 -17.03 12.17 3.93
N HIS A 395 -17.57 11.04 4.42
CA HIS A 395 -18.96 10.89 4.89
C HIS A 395 -19.22 11.43 6.31
N GLN A 396 -18.21 11.95 7.02
CA GLN A 396 -18.38 12.48 8.37
C GLN A 396 -18.64 13.99 8.34
N THR A 397 -19.51 14.47 9.22
CA THR A 397 -19.81 15.90 9.38
C THR A 397 -19.22 16.51 10.65
N GLN A 398 -18.93 15.68 11.66
CA GLN A 398 -18.46 16.13 12.98
C GLN A 398 -17.05 15.64 13.31
N THR A 399 -16.55 14.64 12.60
CA THR A 399 -15.26 14.00 12.87
C THR A 399 -14.29 14.32 11.75
N GLN A 400 -13.22 15.03 12.07
CA GLN A 400 -12.15 15.39 11.13
C GLN A 400 -10.85 14.69 11.51
N PRO A 401 -10.04 14.24 10.53
CA PRO A 401 -8.73 13.68 10.83
C PRO A 401 -7.77 14.78 11.34
N GLN A 402 -6.65 14.36 11.94
CA GLN A 402 -5.55 15.25 12.27
C GLN A 402 -4.91 15.75 10.97
N TRP A 403 -4.65 14.83 10.04
CA TRP A 403 -4.19 15.14 8.69
C TRP A 403 -4.85 14.18 7.71
N TRP A 404 -5.34 14.74 6.60
CA TRP A 404 -5.97 13.98 5.53
C TRP A 404 -4.95 13.11 4.77
N PHE A 405 -5.43 12.03 4.16
CA PHE A 405 -4.73 11.37 3.07
C PHE A 405 -4.26 12.39 2.03
N GLY A 406 -3.01 12.25 1.58
CA GLY A 406 -2.38 13.18 0.66
C GLY A 406 -1.83 14.47 1.28
N TYR A 407 -1.95 14.68 2.60
CA TYR A 407 -1.38 15.85 3.28
C TYR A 407 0.16 15.80 3.35
N GLY A 408 0.83 16.93 3.21
CA GLY A 408 2.26 17.07 3.47
C GLY A 408 2.80 18.42 3.04
N GLN A 409 3.58 19.05 3.93
CA GLN A 409 4.14 20.38 3.72
C GLN A 409 5.45 20.36 2.93
N SER A 410 5.83 21.53 2.41
CA SER A 410 7.08 21.78 1.70
C SER A 410 7.75 23.04 2.26
N TYR A 411 9.06 23.19 2.07
CA TYR A 411 9.77 24.46 2.34
C TYR A 411 9.53 25.54 1.28
N THR A 412 8.78 25.22 0.23
CA THR A 412 8.30 26.18 -0.77
C THR A 412 6.79 26.05 -0.92
N ASN A 413 6.18 26.95 -1.69
CA ASN A 413 4.74 26.94 -1.96
C ASN A 413 4.48 26.57 -3.41
N PHE A 414 3.38 25.88 -3.66
CA PHE A 414 2.93 25.54 -5.00
C PHE A 414 1.49 26.00 -5.22
N GLN A 415 1.22 26.48 -6.43
CA GLN A 415 -0.14 26.68 -6.91
C GLN A 415 -0.41 25.65 -8.00
N GLN A 416 -1.56 24.98 -7.93
CA GLN A 416 -2.01 24.06 -8.97
C GLN A 416 -3.38 24.46 -9.49
N ASN A 417 -3.63 24.32 -10.79
CA ASN A 417 -4.94 24.58 -11.38
C ASN A 417 -5.26 23.55 -12.47
N ILE A 418 -6.50 23.05 -12.50
CA ILE A 418 -7.03 22.30 -13.63
C ILE A 418 -7.29 23.31 -14.77
N MET A 419 -6.58 23.15 -15.87
CA MET A 419 -6.67 24.02 -17.05
C MET A 419 -7.81 23.59 -17.98
N SER A 420 -7.92 22.28 -18.22
CA SER A 420 -8.93 21.71 -19.10
C SER A 420 -9.14 20.23 -18.82
N ILE A 421 -10.35 19.76 -19.12
CA ILE A 421 -10.70 18.34 -19.11
C ILE A 421 -11.24 18.03 -20.50
N SER A 422 -10.69 16.99 -21.14
CA SER A 422 -11.17 16.49 -22.43
C SER A 422 -11.43 15.00 -22.37
N CYS A 423 -12.24 14.51 -23.30
CA CYS A 423 -12.56 13.11 -23.46
C CYS A 423 -12.21 12.72 -24.89
N PRO A 424 -10.94 12.40 -25.19
CA PRO A 424 -10.50 12.14 -26.56
C PRO A 424 -11.12 10.86 -27.14
N ASP A 425 -11.49 9.89 -26.28
CA ASP A 425 -12.17 8.66 -26.65
C ASP A 425 -13.16 8.20 -25.55
N SER A 426 -13.87 7.11 -25.79
CA SER A 426 -14.83 6.55 -24.84
C SER A 426 -14.19 5.93 -23.60
N GLY A 427 -12.89 5.63 -23.60
CA GLY A 427 -12.21 4.88 -22.54
C GLY A 427 -11.47 5.73 -21.49
N CYS A 428 -11.17 6.99 -21.78
CA CYS A 428 -10.41 7.84 -20.85
C CYS A 428 -10.84 9.30 -20.83
N TRP A 429 -10.46 9.99 -19.75
CA TRP A 429 -10.42 11.45 -19.67
C TRP A 429 -8.97 11.93 -19.66
N MET A 430 -8.71 13.08 -20.26
CA MET A 430 -7.43 13.77 -20.18
C MET A 430 -7.63 15.06 -19.40
N VAL A 431 -6.85 15.23 -18.33
CA VAL A 431 -6.92 16.39 -17.44
C VAL A 431 -5.59 17.14 -17.51
N ASP A 432 -5.64 18.37 -18.01
CA ASP A 432 -4.48 19.25 -18.03
C ASP A 432 -4.40 20.02 -16.73
N VAL A 433 -3.25 19.94 -16.07
CA VAL A 433 -2.96 20.61 -14.80
C VAL A 433 -1.75 21.51 -14.99
N SER A 434 -1.86 22.74 -14.48
CA SER A 434 -0.71 23.63 -14.31
C SER A 434 -0.22 23.53 -12.87
N VAL A 435 1.10 23.48 -12.69
CA VAL A 435 1.76 23.56 -11.38
C VAL A 435 2.78 24.68 -11.45
N VAL A 436 2.78 25.57 -10.45
CA VAL A 436 3.74 26.68 -10.35
C VAL A 436 4.36 26.68 -8.98
N ASN A 437 5.70 26.70 -8.90
CA ASN A 437 6.40 26.95 -7.65
C ASN A 437 6.34 28.44 -7.34
N THR A 438 5.46 28.86 -6.44
CA THR A 438 5.25 30.27 -6.09
C THR A 438 6.14 30.76 -4.95
N GLY A 439 6.85 29.84 -4.28
CA GLY A 439 7.76 30.18 -3.20
C GLY A 439 9.15 30.61 -3.68
N ASN A 440 10.11 30.53 -2.76
CA ASN A 440 11.48 31.03 -2.93
C ASN A 440 12.55 29.94 -2.79
N ARG A 441 12.15 28.66 -2.79
CA ARG A 441 13.05 27.51 -2.74
C ARG A 441 12.72 26.51 -3.82
N ASP A 442 13.73 25.75 -4.26
CA ASP A 442 13.53 24.58 -5.09
C ASP A 442 12.69 23.54 -4.34
N GLY A 443 11.80 22.83 -5.03
CA GLY A 443 10.95 21.81 -4.42
C GLY A 443 10.23 20.96 -5.46
N ALA A 444 9.67 19.84 -5.03
CA ALA A 444 8.81 19.00 -5.86
C ALA A 444 7.42 18.89 -5.22
N GLU A 445 6.39 18.81 -6.05
CA GLU A 445 5.00 18.73 -5.63
C GLU A 445 4.32 17.49 -6.21
N VAL A 446 3.35 16.95 -5.47
CA VAL A 446 2.50 15.85 -5.90
C VAL A 446 1.16 16.43 -6.35
N VAL A 447 0.83 16.23 -7.62
CA VAL A 447 -0.51 16.48 -8.16
C VAL A 447 -1.37 15.28 -7.84
N GLN A 448 -2.45 15.48 -7.08
CA GLN A 448 -3.40 14.44 -6.71
C GLN A 448 -4.75 14.77 -7.34
N LEU A 449 -5.23 13.92 -8.23
CA LEU A 449 -6.49 14.14 -8.95
C LEU A 449 -7.57 13.22 -8.39
N TYR A 450 -8.62 13.84 -7.86
CA TYR A 450 -9.79 13.18 -7.31
C TYR A 450 -11.00 13.37 -8.21
N LYS A 451 -11.94 12.42 -8.14
CA LYS A 451 -13.22 12.45 -8.86
C LYS A 451 -14.37 12.10 -7.92
N TRP A 452 -15.52 12.75 -8.11
CA TRP A 452 -16.80 12.35 -7.52
C TRP A 452 -17.99 12.73 -8.43
N PRO A 453 -19.15 12.07 -8.31
CA PRO A 453 -20.39 12.53 -8.93
C PRO A 453 -20.79 13.90 -8.36
N ALA A 454 -21.20 14.86 -9.20
CA ALA A 454 -21.64 16.18 -8.74
C ALA A 454 -22.84 16.12 -7.77
N ALA A 455 -23.64 15.06 -7.84
CA ALA A 455 -24.77 14.81 -6.96
C ALA A 455 -24.35 14.32 -5.56
N ASP A 456 -23.16 13.72 -5.41
CA ASP A 456 -22.70 13.17 -4.14
C ASP A 456 -21.17 13.29 -3.99
N LYS A 457 -20.73 14.31 -3.24
CA LYS A 457 -19.31 14.54 -2.95
C LYS A 457 -18.68 13.46 -2.08
N HIS A 458 -19.47 12.63 -1.41
CA HIS A 458 -18.94 11.65 -0.49
C HIS A 458 -18.31 10.44 -1.21
N GLU A 459 -18.69 10.19 -2.47
CA GLU A 459 -18.08 9.18 -3.34
C GLU A 459 -16.73 9.63 -3.96
N VAL A 460 -15.99 10.47 -3.25
CA VAL A 460 -14.68 10.95 -3.68
C VAL A 460 -13.67 9.80 -3.74
N MET A 461 -12.96 9.70 -4.86
CA MET A 461 -11.89 8.73 -5.05
C MET A 461 -10.68 9.33 -5.75
N LEU A 462 -9.48 8.90 -5.34
CA LEU A 462 -8.24 9.18 -6.08
C LEU A 462 -8.31 8.43 -7.40
N VAL A 463 -8.12 9.14 -8.51
CA VAL A 463 -8.17 8.56 -9.87
C VAL A 463 -6.87 8.74 -10.64
N CYS A 464 -6.00 9.63 -10.19
CA CYS A 464 -4.64 9.74 -10.68
C CYS A 464 -3.76 10.53 -9.73
N PHE A 465 -2.45 10.34 -9.82
CA PHE A 465 -1.47 11.24 -9.22
C PHE A 465 -0.22 11.27 -10.09
N ASP A 466 0.54 12.36 -9.98
CA ASP A 466 1.89 12.45 -10.54
C ASP A 466 2.75 13.36 -9.66
N LYS A 467 4.06 13.21 -9.75
CA LYS A 467 5.02 14.03 -9.01
C LYS A 467 5.89 14.84 -9.97
N THR A 468 5.96 16.14 -9.73
CA THR A 468 6.81 17.03 -10.52
C THR A 468 8.29 16.65 -10.34
N PRO A 469 9.16 16.96 -11.32
CA PRO A 469 10.58 17.12 -11.02
C PRO A 469 10.77 18.22 -9.96
N VAL A 470 12.01 18.37 -9.47
CA VAL A 470 12.35 19.52 -8.63
C VAL A 470 12.24 20.79 -9.48
N MET A 471 11.31 21.66 -9.11
CA MET A 471 11.00 22.92 -9.77
C MET A 471 11.68 24.07 -9.04
N ARG A 472 12.30 24.97 -9.80
CA ARG A 472 12.88 26.23 -9.28
C ARG A 472 11.78 27.22 -8.91
N PRO A 473 12.07 28.24 -8.08
CA PRO A 473 11.16 29.35 -7.84
C PRO A 473 10.64 29.94 -9.16
N GLN A 474 9.32 30.16 -9.22
CA GLN A 474 8.58 30.69 -10.37
C GLN A 474 8.55 29.80 -11.62
N GLU A 475 9.13 28.59 -11.55
CA GLU A 475 8.98 27.62 -12.63
C GLU A 475 7.53 27.14 -12.73
N SER A 476 7.06 26.94 -13.96
CA SER A 476 5.72 26.47 -14.28
C SER A 476 5.81 25.21 -15.12
N LEU A 477 5.03 24.20 -14.76
CA LEU A 477 4.94 22.92 -15.44
C LEU A 477 3.49 22.64 -15.82
N ARG A 478 3.26 22.23 -17.07
CA ARG A 478 1.97 21.70 -17.52
C ARG A 478 2.07 20.18 -17.58
N LEU A 479 1.17 19.50 -16.88
CA LEU A 479 1.03 18.05 -16.86
C LEU A 479 -0.29 17.68 -17.53
N THR A 480 -0.27 16.67 -18.38
CA THR A 480 -1.49 16.07 -18.93
C THR A 480 -1.66 14.70 -18.32
N VAL A 481 -2.71 14.53 -17.54
CA VAL A 481 -2.98 13.33 -16.75
C VAL A 481 -4.08 12.52 -17.42
N LYS A 482 -3.80 11.24 -17.71
CA LYS A 482 -4.80 10.31 -18.25
C LYS A 482 -5.52 9.61 -17.10
N VAL A 483 -6.85 9.73 -17.07
CA VAL A 483 -7.72 8.98 -16.17
C VAL A 483 -8.44 7.90 -16.97
N ASN A 484 -8.08 6.63 -16.74
CA ASN A 484 -8.82 5.52 -17.34
C ASN A 484 -10.18 5.39 -16.65
N LYS A 485 -11.25 5.28 -17.43
CA LYS A 485 -12.61 5.15 -16.87
C LYS A 485 -12.79 3.85 -16.07
N GLN A 486 -12.11 2.78 -16.44
CA GLN A 486 -12.12 1.55 -15.65
C GLN A 486 -11.56 1.74 -14.23
N ASP A 487 -10.61 2.65 -14.03
CA ASP A 487 -10.05 2.98 -12.72
C ASP A 487 -10.95 3.92 -11.90
N ALA A 488 -11.94 4.53 -12.55
CA ALA A 488 -12.88 5.49 -11.98
C ALA A 488 -14.33 4.95 -11.93
N ALA A 489 -14.51 3.66 -12.21
CA ALA A 489 -15.79 2.95 -12.22
C ALA A 489 -16.16 2.37 -10.86
N ARG A 490 -17.45 2.11 -10.66
CA ARG A 490 -18.00 1.43 -9.48
C ARG A 490 -18.41 0.01 -9.85
N TRP A 491 -18.31 -0.91 -8.89
CA TRP A 491 -18.79 -2.27 -9.05
C TRP A 491 -20.27 -2.34 -8.67
N VAL A 492 -21.13 -2.57 -9.67
CA VAL A 492 -22.59 -2.59 -9.52
C VAL A 492 -23.14 -3.79 -10.29
N GLU A 493 -23.91 -4.65 -9.64
CA GLU A 493 -24.56 -5.83 -10.27
C GLU A 493 -23.56 -6.67 -11.10
N ASP A 494 -22.41 -7.02 -10.51
CA ASP A 494 -21.38 -7.87 -11.10
C ASP A 494 -20.65 -7.32 -12.34
N ARG A 495 -20.65 -6.00 -12.51
CA ARG A 495 -19.91 -5.32 -13.59
C ARG A 495 -19.35 -3.97 -13.15
N TRP A 496 -18.32 -3.52 -13.84
CA TRP A 496 -17.79 -2.16 -13.71
C TRP A 496 -18.66 -1.17 -14.48
N VAL A 497 -19.14 -0.13 -13.80
CA VAL A 497 -20.03 0.89 -14.37
C VAL A 497 -19.51 2.29 -14.07
N ILE A 498 -19.48 3.14 -15.09
CA ILE A 498 -19.52 4.60 -14.92
C ILE A 498 -20.92 5.07 -15.27
N ALA A 499 -21.67 5.50 -14.25
CA ALA A 499 -23.01 6.02 -14.45
C ALA A 499 -22.98 7.29 -15.32
N PRO A 500 -23.96 7.51 -16.20
CA PRO A 500 -24.13 8.80 -16.86
C PRO A 500 -24.36 9.91 -15.84
N GLY A 501 -23.81 11.09 -16.08
CA GLY A 501 -23.99 12.22 -15.17
C GLY A 501 -22.87 13.23 -15.20
N LYS A 502 -22.98 14.21 -14.30
CA LYS A 502 -21.96 15.23 -14.08
C LYS A 502 -20.94 14.72 -13.09
N TYR A 503 -19.68 14.80 -13.46
CA TYR A 503 -18.56 14.48 -12.58
C TYR A 503 -17.74 15.73 -12.32
N VAL A 504 -17.27 15.84 -11.08
CA VAL A 504 -16.33 16.88 -10.68
C VAL A 504 -14.96 16.23 -10.57
N PHE A 505 -13.97 16.90 -11.15
CA PHE A 505 -12.56 16.62 -10.89
C PHE A 505 -11.99 17.71 -10.00
N GLY A 506 -11.19 17.32 -9.03
CA GLY A 506 -10.54 18.26 -8.12
C GLY A 506 -9.11 17.86 -7.80
N LEU A 507 -8.28 18.88 -7.56
CA LEU A 507 -6.90 18.70 -7.11
C LEU A 507 -6.86 18.69 -5.58
N GLY A 508 -6.08 17.78 -5.01
CA GLY A 508 -5.84 17.75 -3.57
C GLY A 508 -4.84 18.82 -3.14
N ILE A 509 -5.32 19.90 -2.51
CA ILE A 509 -4.47 20.83 -1.74
C ILE A 509 -5.24 21.26 -0.48
N GLU A 510 -4.64 20.95 0.67
CA GLU A 510 -4.85 21.46 2.05
C GLU A 510 -6.27 21.70 2.61
N ALA A 511 -6.44 21.39 3.90
CA ALA A 511 -7.58 21.88 4.69
C ALA A 511 -7.36 23.38 4.96
N GLU A 512 -8.35 24.23 4.66
CA GLU A 512 -8.28 25.65 5.04
C GLU A 512 -8.24 25.83 6.57
N GLU A 513 -7.40 26.77 7.03
CA GLU A 513 -7.28 27.18 8.45
C GLU A 513 -8.58 27.75 9.03
N SER A 514 -9.56 28.18 8.21
CA SER A 514 -10.73 28.93 8.68
C SER A 514 -11.95 28.09 9.08
N ASP A 515 -12.04 26.84 8.64
CA ASP A 515 -13.29 26.09 8.74
C ASP A 515 -13.13 24.57 8.84
N GLY A 516 -11.92 24.02 8.68
CA GLY A 516 -11.60 22.61 8.97
C GLY A 516 -12.43 21.56 8.20
N ASN A 517 -13.33 22.00 7.31
CA ASN A 517 -14.35 21.20 6.63
C ASN A 517 -14.22 21.27 5.09
N THR A 518 -13.21 21.96 4.57
CA THR A 518 -13.19 22.36 3.17
C THR A 518 -11.87 21.94 2.52
N TRP A 519 -11.95 20.89 1.70
CA TRP A 519 -10.93 20.57 0.71
C TRP A 519 -10.85 21.74 -0.27
N LYS A 520 -9.69 22.37 -0.45
CA LYS A 520 -9.51 23.29 -1.59
C LYS A 520 -9.40 22.47 -2.87
N LEU A 521 -10.54 22.25 -3.50
CA LEU A 521 -10.62 21.63 -4.81
C LEU A 521 -10.72 22.77 -5.83
N TYR A 522 -9.69 22.95 -6.66
CA TYR A 522 -9.89 23.59 -7.95
C TYR A 522 -10.76 22.66 -8.78
N GLN A 523 -12.04 23.00 -8.89
CA GLN A 523 -13.05 22.12 -9.48
C GLN A 523 -13.30 22.49 -10.93
N SER A 524 -13.30 21.48 -11.79
CA SER A 524 -13.86 21.59 -13.14
C SER A 524 -14.83 20.45 -13.37
N MET A 525 -15.93 20.75 -14.06
CA MET A 525 -17.04 19.82 -14.28
C MET A 525 -17.04 19.32 -15.72
N ILE A 526 -17.33 18.04 -15.89
CA ILE A 526 -17.61 17.44 -17.20
C ILE A 526 -18.95 16.70 -17.16
N GLU A 527 -19.74 16.85 -18.22
CA GLU A 527 -20.94 16.05 -18.45
C GLU A 527 -20.57 14.77 -19.20
N TRP A 528 -20.97 13.62 -18.66
CA TRP A 528 -20.81 12.32 -19.32
C TRP A 528 -22.14 11.87 -19.93
N PRO A 529 -22.25 11.80 -21.28
CA PRO A 529 -23.48 11.35 -21.94
C PRO A 529 -23.72 9.84 -21.75
N ALA A 530 -24.94 9.40 -22.09
CA ALA A 530 -25.57 8.12 -21.76
C ALA A 530 -24.71 6.84 -21.76
N ALA A 531 -25.17 5.86 -20.96
CA ALA A 531 -24.44 4.65 -20.57
C ALA A 531 -23.92 3.88 -21.79
N THR A 532 -22.62 3.97 -22.02
CA THR A 532 -21.89 2.98 -22.78
C THR A 532 -21.27 2.04 -21.75
N GLY A 533 -21.64 0.76 -21.79
CA GLY A 533 -20.97 -0.26 -20.96
C GLY A 533 -19.46 -0.19 -21.22
N LEU A 534 -18.67 -0.25 -20.14
CA LEU A 534 -17.21 -0.35 -20.22
C LEU A 534 -16.77 -1.78 -20.54
#